data_AF-J9DXW9-F1
#
_entry.id   AF-J9DXW9-F1
#
_cell.length_a   1.000
_cell.length_b   1.000
_cell.length_c   1.000
_cell.angle_alpha   90.00
_cell.angle_beta   90.00
_cell.angle_gamma   90.00
#
_symmetry.space_group_name_H-M   'P 1'
#
loop_
_entity.id
_entity.type
_entity.pdbx_description
1 polymer ?
#
loop_
_entity_poly.entity_id
_entity_poly.type
_entity_poly.pdbx_seq_one_letter_code
_entity_poly.pdbx_strand_id
1 'polypeptide(L)'
;MGHYLQFLSPLKAFLLLSFLQNSILNCNSLIHQQFKALSHPKLRALYSKHYGDYVKFVTEYKRGVKDDRPEPHRLLAYAKNVEEIKKHNELYKKGKSSFMLGLTVMSDMTEEDMLDEFPVVKFNDTDDNPIPQNLTDKSVEDVNWVTRKHVTSVRNLRSDEVG
;
A
#
# COMPACT_ATOMS: atom_id res chain seq x y z
N MET A 1 32.14 -7.04 -43.31
CA MET A 1 32.77 -8.08 -42.45
C MET A 1 32.59 -7.62 -41.01
N GLY A 2 31.48 -7.89 -40.31
CA GLY A 2 30.79 -9.17 -40.19
C GLY A 2 30.95 -9.67 -38.75
N HIS A 3 30.32 -8.95 -37.81
CA HIS A 3 29.81 -9.35 -36.49
C HIS A 3 30.56 -10.44 -35.67
N TYR A 4 31.17 -10.02 -34.56
CA TYR A 4 31.47 -10.86 -33.40
C TYR A 4 30.18 -11.14 -32.62
N LEU A 5 29.47 -12.22 -32.97
CA LEU A 5 28.47 -12.84 -32.11
C LEU A 5 29.19 -13.88 -31.24
N GLN A 6 29.59 -13.47 -30.03
CA GLN A 6 30.01 -14.41 -29.00
C GLN A 6 28.78 -15.21 -28.57
N PHE A 7 28.72 -16.48 -28.99
CA PHE A 7 27.73 -17.43 -28.51
C PHE A 7 27.89 -17.59 -26.99
N LEU A 8 26.95 -17.02 -26.23
CA LEU A 8 26.75 -17.39 -24.83
C LEU A 8 26.55 -18.91 -24.78
N SER A 9 27.37 -19.60 -24.00
CA SER A 9 27.21 -21.04 -23.81
C SER A 9 25.80 -21.33 -23.28
N PRO A 10 25.19 -22.46 -23.65
CA PRO A 10 23.84 -22.80 -23.19
C PRO A 10 23.74 -22.79 -21.65
N LEU A 11 24.82 -23.12 -20.95
CA LEU A 11 24.91 -23.02 -19.49
C LEU A 11 24.85 -21.57 -18.98
N LYS A 12 25.49 -20.62 -19.65
CA LYS A 12 25.42 -19.18 -19.32
C LYS A 12 24.08 -18.57 -19.68
N ALA A 13 23.48 -18.97 -20.80
CA ALA A 13 22.13 -18.57 -21.17
C ALA A 13 21.08 -19.13 -20.18
N PHE A 14 21.26 -20.38 -19.72
CA PHE A 14 20.40 -21.01 -18.72
C PHE A 14 20.57 -20.40 -17.33
N LEU A 15 21.80 -20.04 -16.94
CA LEU A 15 22.06 -19.27 -15.72
C LEU A 15 21.48 -17.86 -15.81
N LEU A 16 21.63 -17.15 -16.93
CA LEU A 16 21.02 -15.82 -17.10
C LEU A 16 19.49 -15.88 -17.10
N LEU A 17 18.89 -16.89 -17.73
CA LEU A 17 17.43 -17.13 -17.67
C LEU A 17 16.96 -17.49 -16.27
N SER A 18 17.73 -18.27 -15.50
CA SER A 18 17.38 -18.60 -14.12
C SER A 18 17.61 -17.43 -13.16
N PHE A 19 18.61 -16.57 -13.40
CA PHE A 19 18.78 -15.31 -12.67
C PHE A 19 17.66 -14.31 -13.00
N LEU A 20 17.24 -14.18 -14.26
CA LEU A 20 16.08 -13.34 -14.62
C LEU A 20 14.76 -13.89 -14.06
N GLN A 21 14.54 -15.21 -14.06
CA GLN A 21 13.36 -15.80 -13.39
C GLN A 21 13.40 -15.59 -11.87
N ASN A 22 14.56 -15.64 -11.23
CA ASN A 22 14.69 -15.37 -9.80
C ASN A 22 14.57 -13.88 -9.45
N SER A 23 15.01 -12.97 -10.32
CA SER A 23 14.87 -11.52 -10.11
C SER A 23 13.44 -11.01 -10.36
N ILE A 24 12.66 -11.68 -11.21
CA ILE A 24 11.25 -11.32 -11.50
C ILE A 24 10.27 -11.95 -10.49
N LEU A 25 10.69 -12.95 -9.71
CA LEU A 25 9.82 -13.63 -8.73
C LEU A 25 10.13 -13.32 -7.26
N ASN A 26 11.09 -12.44 -6.98
CA ASN A 26 11.46 -12.09 -5.61
C ASN A 26 10.61 -10.94 -5.05
N CYS A 27 9.28 -11.09 -5.06
CA CYS A 27 8.43 -10.35 -4.14
C CYS A 27 8.66 -10.94 -2.74
N ASN A 28 9.71 -10.48 -2.06
CA ASN A 28 10.09 -10.87 -0.69
C ASN A 28 9.09 -10.40 0.39
N SER A 29 7.90 -9.94 0.01
CA SER A 29 6.86 -9.57 0.97
C SER A 29 6.53 -10.76 1.87
N LEU A 30 6.54 -10.54 3.18
CA LEU A 30 6.20 -11.55 4.18
C LEU A 30 4.83 -12.18 3.90
N ILE A 31 3.89 -11.39 3.35
CA ILE A 31 2.56 -11.87 2.97
C ILE A 31 2.60 -12.73 1.71
N HIS A 32 3.48 -12.44 0.75
CA HIS A 32 3.73 -13.34 -0.39
C HIS A 32 4.31 -14.69 0.07
N GLN A 33 5.20 -14.68 1.05
CA GLN A 33 5.74 -15.91 1.66
C GLN A 33 4.68 -16.66 2.47
N GLN A 34 3.87 -15.96 3.27
CA GLN A 34 2.73 -16.56 3.98
C GLN A 34 1.72 -17.17 3.01
N PHE A 35 1.45 -16.50 1.88
CA PHE A 35 0.59 -17.01 0.82
C PHE A 35 1.16 -18.28 0.18
N LYS A 36 2.44 -18.28 -0.22
CA LYS A 36 3.12 -19.47 -0.76
C LYS A 36 3.12 -20.63 0.25
N ALA A 37 3.11 -20.34 1.55
CA ALA A 37 3.05 -21.33 2.61
C ALA A 37 1.64 -21.86 2.92
N LEU A 38 0.57 -21.23 2.40
CA LEU A 38 -0.79 -21.73 2.61
C LEU A 38 -1.02 -23.00 1.78
N SER A 39 -1.59 -24.02 2.42
CA SER A 39 -2.01 -25.23 1.71
C SER A 39 -3.14 -24.91 0.72
N HIS A 40 -3.19 -25.63 -0.40
CA HIS A 40 -4.20 -25.43 -1.44
C HIS A 40 -5.66 -25.40 -0.92
N PRO A 41 -6.07 -26.26 0.03
CA PRO A 41 -7.40 -26.18 0.62
C PRO A 41 -7.65 -24.89 1.41
N LYS A 42 -6.66 -24.40 2.16
CA LYS A 42 -6.77 -23.13 2.91
C LYS A 42 -6.89 -21.94 1.96
N LEU A 43 -6.11 -21.94 0.87
CA LEU A 43 -6.24 -20.94 -0.18
C LEU A 43 -7.64 -20.94 -0.80
N ARG A 44 -8.15 -22.11 -1.19
CA ARG A 44 -9.49 -22.24 -1.76
C ARG A 44 -10.58 -21.74 -0.82
N ALA A 45 -10.48 -22.05 0.48
CA ALA A 45 -11.43 -21.59 1.49
C ALA A 45 -11.38 -20.06 1.65
N LEU A 46 -10.19 -19.46 1.68
CA LEU A 46 -10.02 -18.00 1.75
C LEU A 46 -10.69 -17.31 0.55
N TYR A 47 -10.40 -17.79 -0.67
CA TYR A 47 -11.03 -17.29 -1.89
C TYR A 47 -12.55 -17.42 -1.85
N SER A 48 -13.05 -18.62 -1.54
CA SER A 48 -14.48 -18.87 -1.47
C SER A 48 -15.19 -17.96 -0.46
N LYS A 49 -14.51 -17.56 0.61
CA LYS A 49 -15.09 -16.73 1.67
C LYS A 49 -15.08 -15.23 1.33
N HIS A 50 -14.03 -14.73 0.70
CA HIS A 50 -13.80 -13.28 0.58
C HIS A 50 -13.91 -12.73 -0.85
N TYR A 51 -13.84 -13.58 -1.88
CA TYR A 51 -13.70 -13.11 -3.27
C TYR A 51 -14.89 -12.24 -3.73
N GLY A 52 -16.12 -12.61 -3.39
CA GLY A 52 -17.31 -11.83 -3.78
C GLY A 52 -17.29 -10.39 -3.25
N ASP A 53 -16.90 -10.20 -1.99
CA ASP A 53 -16.82 -8.87 -1.40
C ASP A 53 -15.56 -8.11 -1.87
N TYR A 54 -14.48 -8.83 -2.15
CA TYR A 54 -13.28 -8.26 -2.76
C TYR A 54 -13.57 -7.67 -4.15
N VAL A 55 -14.33 -8.36 -4.99
CA VAL A 55 -14.72 -7.86 -6.32
C VAL A 55 -15.55 -6.57 -6.21
N LYS A 56 -16.47 -6.48 -5.24
CA LYS A 56 -17.22 -5.25 -4.96
C LYS A 56 -16.28 -4.13 -4.53
N PHE A 57 -15.37 -4.42 -3.59
CA PHE A 57 -14.35 -3.49 -3.13
C PHE A 57 -13.52 -2.93 -4.29
N VAL A 58 -12.99 -3.78 -5.18
CA VAL A 58 -12.21 -3.35 -6.35
C VAL A 58 -13.05 -2.45 -7.26
N THR A 59 -14.32 -2.80 -7.49
CA THR A 59 -15.22 -2.02 -8.33
C THR A 59 -15.49 -0.63 -7.77
N GLU A 60 -15.70 -0.52 -6.46
CA GLU A 60 -16.05 0.72 -5.78
C GLU A 60 -14.83 1.62 -5.52
N TYR A 61 -13.71 1.05 -5.07
CA TYR A 61 -12.57 1.80 -4.53
C TYR A 61 -11.36 1.86 -5.47
N LYS A 62 -11.23 0.95 -6.44
CA LYS A 62 -10.05 0.85 -7.32
C LYS A 62 -10.30 1.30 -8.76
N ARG A 63 -11.45 1.91 -9.05
CA ARG A 63 -11.78 2.39 -10.40
C ARG A 63 -10.74 3.42 -10.88
N GLY A 64 -10.02 3.09 -11.95
CA GLY A 64 -8.98 3.95 -12.54
C GLY A 64 -7.63 3.88 -11.84
N VAL A 65 -7.46 3.03 -10.82
CA VAL A 65 -6.18 2.80 -10.15
C VAL A 65 -5.43 1.71 -10.90
N LYS A 66 -4.23 2.02 -11.40
CA LYS A 66 -3.31 1.03 -11.95
C LYS A 66 -2.62 0.31 -10.79
N ASP A 67 -2.78 -1.02 -10.71
CA ASP A 67 -2.28 -1.84 -9.61
C ASP A 67 -1.71 -3.15 -10.15
N ASP A 68 -0.38 -3.21 -10.17
CA ASP A 68 0.39 -4.26 -10.83
C ASP A 68 0.64 -5.46 -9.90
N ARG A 69 0.17 -5.38 -8.64
CA ARG A 69 0.35 -6.43 -7.64
C ARG A 69 -0.54 -7.65 -7.98
N PRO A 70 -0.08 -8.88 -7.72
CA PRO A 70 -0.88 -10.07 -7.99
C PRO A 70 -2.20 -10.06 -7.22
N GLU A 71 -3.33 -10.33 -7.89
CA GLU A 71 -4.65 -10.41 -7.25
C GLU A 71 -4.68 -11.31 -6.00
N PRO A 72 -4.02 -12.49 -5.97
CA PRO A 72 -3.98 -13.31 -4.76
C PRO A 72 -3.36 -12.62 -3.54
N HIS A 73 -2.33 -11.82 -3.76
CA HIS A 73 -1.69 -11.02 -2.71
C HIS A 73 -2.66 -9.96 -2.17
N ARG A 74 -3.29 -9.21 -3.08
CA ARG A 74 -4.26 -8.16 -2.74
C ARG A 74 -5.49 -8.71 -2.02
N LEU A 75 -6.03 -9.84 -2.45
CA LEU A 75 -7.18 -10.49 -1.81
C LEU A 75 -6.84 -10.92 -0.37
N LEU A 76 -5.63 -11.43 -0.13
CA LEU A 76 -5.18 -11.82 1.20
C LEU A 76 -5.03 -10.60 2.12
N ALA A 77 -4.38 -9.54 1.62
CA ALA A 77 -4.27 -8.26 2.33
C ALA A 77 -5.66 -7.69 2.67
N TYR A 78 -6.58 -7.68 1.69
CA TYR A 78 -7.97 -7.27 1.88
C TYR A 78 -8.68 -8.08 2.97
N ALA A 79 -8.60 -9.41 2.93
CA ALA A 79 -9.24 -10.26 3.92
C ALA A 79 -8.74 -9.98 5.35
N LYS A 80 -7.42 -9.79 5.51
CA LYS A 80 -6.79 -9.43 6.79
C LYS A 80 -7.26 -8.06 7.27
N ASN A 81 -7.20 -7.05 6.41
CA ASN A 81 -7.57 -5.68 6.75
C ASN A 81 -9.05 -5.55 7.10
N VAL A 82 -9.95 -6.28 6.42
CA VAL A 82 -11.39 -6.32 6.77
C VAL A 82 -11.61 -6.90 8.17
N GLU A 83 -10.87 -7.93 8.55
CA GLU A 83 -10.95 -8.51 9.90
C GLU A 83 -10.45 -7.51 10.97
N GLU A 84 -9.35 -6.80 10.69
CA GLU A 84 -8.82 -5.76 11.55
C GLU A 84 -9.80 -4.59 11.71
N ILE A 85 -10.39 -4.11 10.61
CA ILE A 85 -11.45 -3.08 10.62
C ILE A 85 -12.61 -3.51 11.52
N LYS A 86 -13.09 -4.75 11.35
CA LYS A 86 -14.18 -5.28 12.17
C LYS A 86 -13.80 -5.30 13.65
N LYS A 87 -12.62 -5.84 13.98
CA LYS A 87 -12.13 -5.92 15.36
C LYS A 87 -12.00 -4.53 16.00
N HIS A 88 -11.43 -3.57 15.28
CA HIS A 88 -11.28 -2.20 15.76
C HIS A 88 -12.63 -1.51 15.97
N ASN A 89 -13.57 -1.66 15.02
CA ASN A 89 -14.89 -1.04 15.13
C ASN A 89 -15.74 -1.65 16.26
N GLU A 90 -15.49 -2.91 16.66
CA GLU A 90 -16.06 -3.46 17.89
C GLU A 90 -15.45 -2.84 19.17
N LEU A 91 -14.19 -2.39 19.14
CA LEU A 91 -13.61 -1.60 20.24
C LEU A 91 -14.23 -0.20 20.30
N TYR A 92 -14.43 0.44 19.14
CA TYR A 92 -15.13 1.72 19.04
C TYR A 92 -16.54 1.66 19.64
N LYS A 93 -17.35 0.66 19.26
CA LYS A 93 -18.70 0.45 19.82
C LYS A 93 -18.73 0.28 21.34
N LYS A 94 -17.62 -0.18 21.93
CA LYS A 94 -17.45 -0.37 23.38
C LYS A 94 -16.87 0.86 24.08
N GLY A 95 -16.64 1.97 23.37
CA GLY A 95 -15.97 3.16 23.90
C GLY A 95 -14.48 2.96 24.19
N LYS A 96 -13.85 1.90 23.63
CA LYS A 96 -12.43 1.57 23.80
C LYS A 96 -11.53 2.11 22.69
N SER A 97 -12.13 2.71 21.66
CA SER A 97 -11.45 3.50 20.64
C SER A 97 -12.26 4.76 20.39
N SER A 98 -11.59 5.87 20.10
CA SER A 98 -12.21 7.17 19.80
C SER A 98 -12.53 7.35 18.32
N PHE A 99 -12.14 6.40 17.46
CA PHE A 99 -12.33 6.47 16.01
C PHE A 99 -12.77 5.14 15.41
N MET A 100 -13.16 5.16 14.14
CA MET A 100 -13.51 3.97 13.37
C MET A 100 -12.53 3.80 12.21
N LEU A 101 -12.36 2.56 11.77
CA LEU A 101 -11.73 2.24 10.50
C LEU A 101 -12.79 1.98 9.44
N GLY A 102 -12.47 2.26 8.19
CA GLY A 102 -13.34 2.03 7.04
C GLY A 102 -12.55 1.45 5.87
N LEU A 103 -13.27 0.97 4.86
CA LEU A 103 -12.66 0.60 3.59
C LEU A 103 -12.16 1.84 2.85
N THR A 104 -10.97 1.74 2.28
CA THR A 104 -10.29 2.78 1.50
C THR A 104 -9.60 2.16 0.30
N VAL A 105 -9.09 2.99 -0.61
CA VAL A 105 -8.26 2.53 -1.74
C VAL A 105 -7.03 1.71 -1.30
N MET A 106 -6.64 1.79 -0.02
CA MET A 106 -5.49 1.08 0.57
C MET A 106 -5.90 -0.22 1.27
N SER A 107 -7.19 -0.58 1.31
CA SER A 107 -7.63 -1.76 2.08
C SER A 107 -7.13 -3.10 1.56
N ASP A 108 -6.55 -3.16 0.36
CA ASP A 108 -5.86 -4.34 -0.16
C ASP A 108 -4.33 -4.22 -0.16
N MET A 109 -3.78 -3.29 0.63
CA MET A 109 -2.35 -3.09 0.84
C MET A 109 -1.87 -3.77 2.12
N THR A 110 -0.68 -4.33 2.05
CA THR A 110 0.08 -4.74 3.24
C THR A 110 0.87 -3.56 3.81
N GLU A 111 1.48 -3.74 4.98
CA GLU A 111 2.39 -2.73 5.53
C GLU A 111 3.60 -2.50 4.60
N GLU A 112 4.13 -3.57 4.01
CA GLU A 112 5.21 -3.47 3.03
C GLU A 112 4.76 -2.72 1.77
N ASP A 113 3.56 -3.04 1.24
CA ASP A 113 3.00 -2.30 0.11
C ASP A 113 2.86 -0.81 0.47
N MET A 114 2.40 -0.48 1.67
CA MET A 114 2.26 0.91 2.12
C MET A 114 3.60 1.64 2.20
N LEU A 115 4.66 0.98 2.67
CA LEU A 115 6.00 1.57 2.77
C LEU A 115 6.65 1.75 1.38
N ASP A 116 6.43 0.80 0.47
CA ASP A 116 6.90 0.90 -0.92
C ASP A 116 6.16 2.02 -1.67
N GLU A 117 4.87 2.20 -1.39
CA GLU A 117 4.01 3.21 -2.00
C GLU A 117 4.22 4.62 -1.40
N PHE A 118 4.46 4.72 -0.09
CA PHE A 118 4.59 5.97 0.65
C PHE A 118 5.84 5.95 1.53
N PRO A 119 7.03 6.18 0.95
CA PRO A 119 8.27 6.14 1.70
C PRO A 119 8.30 7.24 2.77
N VAL A 120 8.87 6.90 3.93
CA VAL A 120 8.99 7.81 5.07
C VAL A 120 9.82 9.04 4.68
N VAL A 121 9.25 10.23 4.88
CA VAL A 121 9.97 11.50 4.75
C VAL A 121 11.06 11.57 5.83
N LYS A 122 12.31 11.74 5.40
CA LYS A 122 13.45 11.95 6.30
C LYS A 122 13.63 13.44 6.51
N PHE A 123 13.50 13.89 7.75
CA PHE A 123 13.82 15.27 8.13
C PHE A 123 15.30 15.36 8.49
N ASN A 124 15.96 16.45 8.08
CA ASN A 124 17.29 16.79 8.57
C ASN A 124 17.11 17.62 9.84
N ASP A 125 17.57 17.11 10.98
CA ASP A 125 17.43 17.72 12.31
C ASP A 125 18.32 18.96 12.54
N THR A 126 18.79 19.61 11.48
CA THR A 126 19.51 20.88 11.60
C THR A 126 18.52 21.97 12.01
N ASP A 127 18.54 22.28 13.30
CA ASP A 127 17.66 23.21 14.03
C ASP A 127 17.92 24.70 13.71
N ASP A 128 18.49 24.98 12.53
CA ASP A 128 18.87 26.35 12.11
C ASP A 128 17.66 27.16 11.59
N ASN A 129 16.44 26.63 11.70
CA ASN A 129 15.24 27.31 11.23
C ASN A 129 14.84 28.42 12.22
N PRO A 130 14.78 29.69 11.79
CA PRO A 130 14.42 30.79 12.67
C PRO A 130 12.95 30.66 13.13
N ILE A 131 12.72 30.72 14.44
CA ILE A 131 11.38 30.79 15.02
C ILE A 131 10.76 32.15 14.65
N PRO A 132 9.56 32.20 14.04
CA PRO A 132 8.88 33.46 13.73
C PRO A 132 8.60 34.30 14.98
N GLN A 133 8.87 35.61 14.92
CA GLN A 133 8.55 36.55 16.00
C GLN A 133 7.05 36.96 15.93
N ASN A 134 6.47 37.34 17.08
CA ASN A 134 5.07 37.80 17.26
C ASN A 134 3.97 36.72 17.16
N LEU A 135 4.08 35.66 17.97
CA LEU A 135 2.93 34.80 18.26
C LEU A 135 2.01 35.57 19.24
N THR A 136 0.81 35.95 18.80
CA THR A 136 -0.22 36.55 19.67
C THR A 136 -0.63 35.58 20.79
N ASP A 137 -0.54 36.01 22.05
CA ASP A 137 -0.85 35.22 23.26
C ASP A 137 -2.35 34.88 23.45
N LYS A 138 -3.23 35.29 22.53
CA LYS A 138 -4.66 34.97 22.64
C LYS A 138 -4.89 33.53 22.17
N SER A 139 -5.01 32.64 23.15
CA SER A 139 -5.43 31.26 22.92
C SER A 139 -6.78 31.23 22.20
N VAL A 140 -6.83 30.51 21.08
CA VAL A 140 -8.07 30.25 20.34
C VAL A 140 -8.46 28.82 20.66
N GLU A 141 -9.70 28.61 21.10
CA GLU A 141 -10.21 27.27 21.48
C GLU A 141 -10.20 26.30 20.30
N ASP A 142 -10.62 26.75 19.11
CA ASP A 142 -10.65 25.96 17.87
C ASP A 142 -10.24 26.77 16.64
N VAL A 143 -9.40 26.18 15.78
CA VAL A 143 -9.01 26.76 14.49
C VAL A 143 -9.24 25.76 13.36
N ASN A 144 -9.97 26.19 12.33
CA ASN A 144 -10.15 25.42 11.10
C ASN A 144 -9.79 26.28 9.88
N TRP A 145 -8.71 25.93 9.18
CA TRP A 145 -8.23 26.68 8.01
C TRP A 145 -9.02 26.37 6.74
N VAL A 146 -9.73 25.23 6.68
CA VAL A 146 -10.59 24.87 5.55
C VAL A 146 -11.78 25.82 5.46
N THR A 147 -12.46 26.07 6.58
CA THR A 147 -13.60 27.02 6.63
C THR A 147 -13.16 28.45 6.36
N ARG A 148 -11.90 28.78 6.68
CA ARG A 148 -11.27 30.06 6.37
C ARG A 148 -10.74 30.15 4.93
N LYS A 149 -10.94 29.11 4.11
CA LYS A 149 -10.53 29.07 2.69
C LYS A 149 -9.02 29.21 2.46
N HIS A 150 -8.21 28.74 3.40
CA HIS A 150 -6.75 28.71 3.29
C HIS A 150 -6.19 27.33 2.93
N VAL A 151 -7.05 26.34 2.66
CA VAL A 151 -6.65 24.96 2.33
C VAL A 151 -7.12 24.64 0.91
N THR A 152 -6.21 24.13 0.08
CA THR A 152 -6.54 23.67 -1.27
C THR A 152 -7.23 22.30 -1.23
N SER A 153 -7.89 21.92 -2.32
CA SER A 153 -8.46 20.58 -2.48
C SER A 153 -7.43 19.49 -2.22
N VAL A 154 -7.89 18.39 -1.59
CA VAL A 154 -7.07 17.20 -1.37
C VAL A 154 -6.65 16.62 -2.71
N ARG A 155 -5.35 16.31 -2.84
CA ARG A 155 -4.77 15.71 -4.05
C ARG A 155 -4.45 14.24 -3.81
N ASN A 156 -4.44 13.46 -4.89
CA ASN A 156 -3.94 12.10 -4.88
C ASN A 156 -2.53 12.10 -5.49
N LEU A 157 -1.53 11.81 -4.66
CA LEU A 157 -0.11 11.90 -5.05
C LEU A 157 0.21 11.11 -6.33
N ARG A 158 -0.45 9.95 -6.56
CA ARG A 158 -0.16 9.10 -7.72
C ARG A 158 -0.87 9.51 -9.01
N SER A 159 -1.99 10.24 -8.96
CA SER A 159 -2.67 10.69 -10.19
C SER A 159 -1.92 11.85 -10.85
N ASP A 160 -1.17 12.61 -10.05
CA ASP A 160 -0.56 13.86 -10.46
C ASP A 160 0.87 13.68 -11.01
N GLU A 161 1.46 12.49 -10.85
CA GLU A 161 2.79 12.13 -11.39
C GLU A 161 2.75 11.57 -12.83
N VAL A 162 1.56 11.30 -13.39
CA VAL A 162 1.38 10.78 -14.76
C VAL A 162 0.92 11.88 -15.73
N GLY A 163 1.33 13.13 -15.48
CA GLY A 163 1.06 14.30 -16.32
C GLY A 163 2.30 14.79 -17.06
#